data_AF-A0A4U0W347-F1
#
_entry.id   AF-A0A4U0W347-F1
#
_cell.length_a   1.000
_cell.length_b   1.000
_cell.length_c   1.000
_cell.angle_alpha   90.00
_cell.angle_beta   90.00
_cell.angle_gamma   90.00
#
_symmetry.space_group_name_H-M   'P 1'
#
loop_
_entity.id
_entity.type
_entity.pdbx_description
1 polymer ?
#
loop_
_entity_poly.entity_id
_entity_poly.type
_entity_poly.pdbx_seq_one_letter_code
_entity_poly.pdbx_strand_id
1 'polypeptide(L)'
;MPAATDHRCSERGSTLFPPFVGSDGETRIPKQLPDRPAFETAAVPYLPLDGEFVPTAFVRDVLQSIAGDLLTSIDQAIILSEPGPQIGFRVVDASPSLPQPSVVLLLSFSDTDEVLAIPAHGLVWAATESPEFESLSSLLDEPPPSPSLDDDKAVESHHLVLPTYPVQIPHYEAWQPLHDFIYDQSSSHLLEYLLHAPRAHPPAVPQSPANQDLERNDNLDKLERIRQLWINAVALQIGDDDLWDTMSLAWTTLSERSVPHSQPP
;
A
#
# COMPACT_ATOMS: atom_id res chain seq x y z
N MET A 1 26.37 6.69 28.82
CA MET A 1 25.53 5.51 29.11
C MET A 1 24.21 5.98 29.73
N PRO A 2 23.20 6.35 28.92
CA PRO A 2 21.83 6.44 29.39
C PRO A 2 21.02 5.23 28.94
N ALA A 3 19.95 4.99 29.68
CA ALA A 3 19.22 3.74 29.80
C ALA A 3 18.36 3.39 28.58
N ALA A 4 18.25 2.08 28.35
CA ALA A 4 17.28 1.48 27.45
C ALA A 4 15.87 1.79 27.94
N THR A 5 15.14 2.59 27.16
CA THR A 5 13.70 2.70 27.26
C THR A 5 13.10 1.48 26.59
N ASP A 6 12.51 0.60 27.41
CA ASP A 6 11.61 -0.45 26.98
C ASP A 6 10.48 0.18 26.16
N HIS A 7 10.55 -0.03 24.84
CA HIS A 7 9.41 0.17 23.96
C HIS A 7 8.39 -0.92 24.31
N ARG A 8 7.37 -0.51 25.07
CA ARG A 8 6.09 -1.23 25.13
C ARG A 8 5.60 -1.42 23.70
N CYS A 9 5.75 -2.63 23.18
CA CYS A 9 4.94 -3.13 22.07
C CYS A 9 3.48 -2.95 22.48
N SER A 10 2.82 -1.96 21.89
CA SER A 10 1.36 -1.94 21.85
C SER A 10 0.95 -3.13 20.99
N GLU A 11 0.47 -4.19 21.64
CA GLU A 11 -0.34 -5.25 21.02
C GLU A 11 -1.66 -4.64 20.50
N ARG A 12 -1.59 -3.88 19.41
CA ARG A 12 -2.77 -3.53 18.60
C ARG A 12 -2.72 -4.43 17.36
N GLY A 13 -3.59 -5.44 17.30
CA GLY A 13 -3.93 -6.09 16.03
C GLY A 13 -3.80 -7.61 15.91
N SER A 14 -3.53 -8.36 16.98
CA SER A 14 -3.51 -9.83 16.88
C SER A 14 -4.94 -10.37 16.91
N THR A 15 -5.38 -11.06 15.83
CA THR A 15 -6.54 -11.99 15.67
C THR A 15 -7.74 -11.65 14.76
N LEU A 16 -7.67 -10.72 13.79
CA LEU A 16 -8.84 -10.54 12.88
C LEU A 16 -8.90 -11.50 11.68
N PHE A 17 -7.76 -11.99 11.17
CA PHE A 17 -7.77 -12.92 10.04
C PHE A 17 -6.61 -13.92 10.11
N PRO A 18 -6.81 -15.12 10.70
CA PRO A 18 -5.73 -16.09 10.92
C PRO A 18 -5.21 -16.69 9.62
N PRO A 19 -3.96 -17.20 9.61
CA PRO A 19 -3.42 -17.98 8.48
C PRO A 19 -4.29 -19.21 8.19
N PHE A 20 -4.30 -19.67 6.93
CA PHE A 20 -5.13 -20.82 6.53
C PHE A 20 -4.64 -22.15 7.08
N VAL A 21 -3.34 -22.30 7.31
CA VAL A 21 -2.76 -23.52 7.87
C VAL A 21 -2.72 -23.38 9.39
N GLY A 22 -3.59 -24.15 10.06
CA GLY A 22 -3.61 -24.20 11.51
C GLY A 22 -2.35 -24.86 12.09
N SER A 23 -2.13 -24.68 13.40
CA SER A 23 -1.03 -25.37 14.11
C SER A 23 -1.16 -26.89 14.10
N ASP A 24 -2.34 -27.41 13.76
CA ASP A 24 -2.64 -28.82 13.54
C ASP A 24 -2.30 -29.33 12.12
N GLY A 25 -1.84 -28.43 11.22
CA GLY A 25 -1.51 -28.74 9.83
C GLY A 25 -2.72 -28.79 8.89
N GLU A 26 -3.93 -28.56 9.40
CA GLU A 26 -5.16 -28.55 8.59
C GLU A 26 -5.34 -27.19 7.91
N THR A 27 -5.63 -27.20 6.60
CA THR A 27 -5.96 -25.98 5.85
C THR A 27 -7.43 -25.64 6.00
N ARG A 28 -7.74 -24.49 6.60
CA ARG A 28 -9.09 -23.96 6.80
C ARG A 28 -9.22 -22.62 6.09
N ILE A 29 -9.89 -22.63 4.93
CA ILE A 29 -10.18 -21.43 4.17
C ILE A 29 -11.61 -20.98 4.50
N PRO A 30 -11.81 -19.76 5.02
CA PRO A 30 -13.15 -19.18 5.16
C PRO A 30 -13.88 -19.11 3.82
N LYS A 31 -15.18 -19.41 3.80
CA LYS A 31 -15.98 -19.29 2.58
C LYS A 31 -16.15 -17.84 2.11
N GLN A 32 -16.03 -16.90 3.03
CA GLN A 32 -16.19 -15.48 2.80
C GLN A 32 -14.98 -14.75 3.39
N LEU A 33 -14.57 -13.68 2.74
CA LEU A 33 -13.61 -12.73 3.29
C LEU A 33 -14.24 -12.08 4.52
N PRO A 34 -13.51 -11.88 5.63
CA PRO A 34 -14.02 -11.11 6.75
C PRO A 34 -14.47 -9.71 6.32
N ASP A 35 -15.60 -9.24 6.85
CA ASP A 35 -16.13 -7.91 6.57
C ASP A 35 -15.10 -6.83 6.96
N ARG A 36 -15.17 -5.68 6.28
CA ARG A 36 -14.39 -4.49 6.62
C ARG A 36 -14.64 -4.11 8.10
N PRO A 37 -13.59 -3.96 8.93
CA PRO A 37 -13.75 -3.45 10.28
C PRO A 37 -14.32 -2.02 10.29
N ALA A 38 -15.03 -1.66 11.35
CA ALA A 38 -15.42 -0.26 11.54
C ALA A 38 -14.17 0.57 11.88
N PHE A 39 -13.74 1.43 10.95
CA PHE A 39 -12.67 2.40 11.19
C PHE A 39 -13.24 3.68 11.81
N GLU A 40 -12.40 4.39 12.56
CA GLU A 40 -12.71 5.76 12.93
C GLU A 40 -12.71 6.59 11.64
N THR A 41 -13.87 7.15 11.26
CA THR A 41 -13.94 7.99 10.07
C THR A 41 -13.14 9.25 10.33
N ALA A 42 -12.06 9.48 9.56
CA ALA A 42 -11.36 10.74 9.62
C ALA A 42 -12.33 11.86 9.23
N ALA A 43 -12.39 12.92 10.03
CA ALA A 43 -13.37 13.99 9.90
C ALA A 43 -13.00 15.01 8.80
N VAL A 44 -12.40 14.56 7.68
CA VAL A 44 -11.86 15.43 6.65
C VAL A 44 -12.66 15.28 5.34
N PRO A 45 -13.91 15.78 5.29
CA PRO A 45 -14.69 15.80 4.05
C PRO A 45 -14.15 16.82 3.03
N TYR A 46 -13.16 17.63 3.42
CA TYR A 46 -12.54 18.64 2.58
C TYR A 46 -11.02 18.60 2.71
N LEU A 47 -10.33 18.66 1.57
CA LEU A 47 -8.88 18.74 1.50
C LEU A 47 -8.44 20.14 1.05
N PRO A 48 -7.29 20.63 1.55
CA PRO A 48 -6.71 21.87 1.05
C PRO A 48 -6.16 21.66 -0.37
N LEU A 49 -6.58 22.51 -1.29
CA LEU A 49 -6.09 22.59 -2.67
C LEU A 49 -5.96 24.07 -3.05
N ASP A 50 -4.73 24.51 -3.35
CA ASP A 50 -4.43 25.90 -3.74
C ASP A 50 -4.97 26.98 -2.77
N GLY A 51 -4.99 26.67 -1.48
CA GLY A 51 -5.48 27.57 -0.42
C GLY A 51 -7.00 27.57 -0.23
N GLU A 52 -7.73 26.72 -0.95
CA GLU A 52 -9.17 26.49 -0.76
C GLU A 52 -9.42 25.09 -0.19
N PHE A 53 -10.53 24.92 0.53
CA PHE A 53 -10.98 23.62 1.01
C PHE A 53 -12.02 23.06 0.05
N VAL A 54 -11.67 21.98 -0.65
CA VAL A 54 -12.52 21.34 -1.67
C VAL A 54 -12.97 19.95 -1.23
N PRO A 55 -14.17 19.47 -1.61
CA PRO A 55 -14.64 18.15 -1.21
C PRO A 55 -13.66 17.04 -1.59
N THR A 56 -13.41 16.08 -0.70
CA THR A 56 -12.50 14.96 -0.96
C THR A 56 -12.88 14.17 -2.22
N ALA A 57 -14.18 13.98 -2.46
CA ALA A 57 -14.68 13.35 -3.69
C ALA A 57 -14.27 14.10 -4.97
N PHE A 58 -14.29 15.44 -4.96
CA PHE A 58 -13.83 16.24 -6.10
C PHE A 58 -12.33 16.07 -6.33
N VAL A 59 -11.54 16.05 -5.25
CA VAL A 59 -10.09 15.81 -5.33
C VAL A 59 -9.81 14.44 -5.92
N ARG A 60 -10.51 13.39 -5.47
CA ARG A 60 -10.41 12.04 -6.03
C ARG A 60 -10.70 12.02 -7.52
N ASP A 61 -11.80 12.64 -7.96
CA ASP A 61 -12.15 12.69 -9.40
C ASP A 61 -11.04 13.35 -10.24
N VAL A 62 -10.44 14.43 -9.74
CA VAL A 62 -9.35 15.11 -10.42
C VAL A 62 -8.09 14.24 -10.45
N LEU A 63 -7.67 13.69 -9.31
CA LEU A 63 -6.49 12.82 -9.21
C LEU A 63 -6.64 11.59 -10.12
N GLN A 64 -7.84 11.02 -10.17
CA GLN A 64 -8.16 9.89 -11.04
C GLN A 64 -7.94 10.20 -12.52
N SER A 65 -8.27 11.43 -12.95
CA SER A 65 -8.08 11.85 -14.35
C SER A 65 -6.60 11.94 -14.77
N ILE A 66 -5.68 12.03 -13.79
CA ILE A 66 -4.22 12.12 -14.01
C ILE A 66 -3.44 10.97 -13.37
N ALA A 67 -4.12 9.89 -12.95
CA ALA A 67 -3.52 8.77 -12.22
C ALA A 67 -2.31 8.15 -12.93
N GLY A 68 -2.36 8.01 -14.25
CA GLY A 68 -1.25 7.49 -15.05
C GLY A 68 0.00 8.37 -14.97
N ASP A 69 -0.16 9.70 -15.01
CA ASP A 69 0.96 10.63 -14.88
C ASP A 69 1.51 10.66 -13.45
N LEU A 70 0.65 10.52 -12.43
CA LEU A 70 1.04 10.41 -11.03
C LEU A 70 1.89 9.15 -10.78
N LEU A 71 1.45 7.99 -11.28
CA LEU A 71 2.20 6.73 -11.18
C LEU A 71 3.54 6.81 -11.93
N THR A 72 3.51 7.36 -13.16
CA THR A 72 4.74 7.55 -13.95
C THR A 72 5.73 8.48 -13.24
N SER A 73 5.23 9.51 -12.55
CA SER A 73 6.08 10.43 -11.78
C SER A 73 6.86 9.71 -10.69
N ILE A 74 6.19 8.82 -9.94
CA ILE A 74 6.81 8.07 -8.84
C ILE A 74 7.83 7.06 -9.37
N ASP A 75 7.50 6.36 -10.45
CA ASP A 75 8.39 5.38 -11.10
C ASP A 75 9.69 6.04 -11.62
N GLN A 76 9.60 7.29 -12.09
CA GLN A 76 10.75 8.05 -12.57
C GLN A 76 11.51 8.80 -11.46
N ALA A 77 10.94 8.92 -10.27
CA ALA A 77 11.54 9.68 -9.18
C ALA A 77 12.67 8.91 -8.51
N ILE A 78 13.81 9.57 -8.26
CA ILE A 78 15.00 8.96 -7.68
C ILE A 78 15.30 9.63 -6.35
N ILE A 79 15.39 8.86 -5.27
CA ILE A 79 15.85 9.39 -3.97
C ILE A 79 17.37 9.51 -4.00
N LEU A 80 17.88 10.73 -3.92
CA LEU A 80 19.30 11.05 -4.05
C LEU A 80 20.08 11.02 -2.73
N SER A 81 19.40 11.24 -1.60
CA SER A 81 20.03 11.29 -0.29
C SER A 81 19.71 10.06 0.55
N GLU A 82 20.76 9.37 1.00
CA GLU A 82 20.70 8.52 2.19
C GLU A 82 20.40 9.37 3.44
N PRO A 83 19.89 8.81 4.56
CA PRO A 83 19.52 9.57 5.77
C PRO A 83 20.62 10.53 6.22
N GLY A 84 20.50 11.79 5.79
CA GLY A 84 21.41 12.86 6.14
C GLY A 84 21.14 13.44 7.53
N PRO A 85 21.91 14.45 7.96
CA PRO A 85 21.76 15.08 9.27
C PRO A 85 20.41 15.83 9.46
N GLN A 86 19.67 16.09 8.38
CA GLN A 86 18.31 16.64 8.42
C GLN A 86 17.32 15.49 8.66
N ILE A 87 17.08 15.19 9.93
CA ILE A 87 16.06 14.24 10.36
C ILE A 87 14.71 14.69 9.80
N GLY A 88 14.04 13.84 9.02
CA GLY A 88 12.69 14.11 8.52
C GLY A 88 12.56 14.55 7.07
N PHE A 89 13.66 14.68 6.30
CA PHE A 89 13.61 15.08 4.87
C PHE A 89 14.44 14.15 3.97
N ARG A 90 14.11 14.15 2.67
CA ARG A 90 14.86 13.47 1.59
C ARG A 90 14.95 14.38 0.38
N VAL A 91 16.08 14.27 -0.33
CA VAL A 91 16.23 14.90 -1.65
C VAL A 91 15.79 13.90 -2.71
N VAL A 92 14.88 14.33 -3.58
CA VAL A 92 14.30 13.54 -4.66
C VAL A 92 14.57 14.24 -5.99
N ASP A 93 15.13 13.53 -6.95
CA ASP A 93 15.15 13.95 -8.35
C ASP A 93 13.82 13.54 -8.99
N ALA A 94 13.09 14.51 -9.52
CA ALA A 94 11.78 14.27 -10.12
C ALA A 94 11.65 14.99 -11.46
N SER A 95 10.94 14.38 -12.40
CA SER A 95 10.72 14.98 -13.71
C SER A 95 9.88 16.26 -13.60
N PRO A 96 10.33 17.41 -14.15
CA PRO A 96 9.56 18.65 -14.13
C PRO A 96 8.35 18.62 -15.08
N SER A 97 8.25 17.63 -15.96
CA SER A 97 7.13 17.49 -16.90
C SER A 97 5.97 16.65 -16.36
N LEU A 98 6.10 16.10 -15.15
CA LEU A 98 5.10 15.27 -14.49
C LEU A 98 4.66 15.94 -13.18
N PRO A 99 3.49 15.56 -12.62
CA PRO A 99 3.09 16.00 -11.29
C PRO A 99 4.18 15.67 -10.26
N GLN A 100 4.60 16.65 -9.46
CA GLN A 100 5.72 16.45 -8.54
C GLN A 100 5.29 15.70 -7.27
N PRO A 101 6.07 14.70 -6.81
CA PRO A 101 5.85 14.11 -5.50
C PRO A 101 6.06 15.19 -4.42
N SER A 102 5.31 15.08 -3.33
CA SER A 102 5.29 16.07 -2.26
C SER A 102 5.71 15.51 -0.90
N VAL A 103 5.88 14.19 -0.80
CA VAL A 103 6.33 13.49 0.41
C VAL A 103 7.15 12.26 0.01
N VAL A 104 7.98 11.76 0.92
CA VAL A 104 8.57 10.42 0.82
C VAL A 104 7.99 9.53 1.92
N LEU A 105 7.25 8.48 1.53
CA LEU A 105 6.78 7.47 2.46
C LEU A 105 7.95 6.58 2.88
N LEU A 106 8.17 6.46 4.19
CA LEU A 106 9.13 5.52 4.77
C LEU A 106 8.34 4.30 5.26
N LEU A 107 8.31 3.26 4.44
CA LEU A 107 7.55 2.04 4.71
C LEU A 107 8.41 1.08 5.50
N SER A 108 7.93 0.66 6.66
CA SER A 108 8.47 -0.46 7.42
C SER A 108 7.47 -1.60 7.43
N PHE A 109 7.98 -2.82 7.28
CA PHE A 109 7.15 -4.01 7.19
C PHE A 109 7.24 -4.85 8.46
N SER A 110 6.21 -5.65 8.76
CA SER A 110 6.20 -6.49 9.97
C SER A 110 6.71 -7.90 9.72
N ASP A 111 6.71 -8.33 8.45
CA ASP A 111 7.17 -9.64 7.99
C ASP A 111 8.58 -9.62 7.38
N THR A 112 9.20 -8.45 7.28
CA THR A 112 10.58 -8.26 6.84
C THR A 112 11.24 -7.10 7.57
N ASP A 113 12.57 -7.12 7.70
CA ASP A 113 13.37 -6.03 8.27
C ASP A 113 13.65 -4.92 7.23
N GLU A 114 13.09 -5.02 6.03
CA GLU A 114 13.25 -4.04 4.96
C GLU A 114 12.52 -2.73 5.27
N VAL A 115 13.16 -1.61 4.88
CA VAL A 115 12.55 -0.28 4.89
C VAL A 115 12.63 0.29 3.48
N LEU A 116 11.48 0.60 2.89
CA LEU A 116 11.41 1.23 1.59
C LEU A 116 11.16 2.73 1.74
N ALA A 117 11.84 3.52 0.91
CA ALA A 117 11.58 4.94 0.78
C ALA A 117 10.95 5.18 -0.60
N ILE A 118 9.72 5.68 -0.64
CA ILE A 118 8.95 5.82 -1.88
C ILE A 118 8.47 7.27 -2.01
N PRO A 119 8.87 8.01 -3.07
CA PRO A 119 8.27 9.31 -3.38
C PRO A 119 6.77 9.15 -3.62
N ALA A 120 5.96 10.06 -3.10
CA ALA A 120 4.52 9.97 -3.20
C ALA A 120 3.85 11.35 -3.27
N HIS A 121 2.59 11.36 -3.70
CA HIS A 121 1.74 12.53 -3.73
C HIS A 121 0.90 12.55 -2.46
N GLY A 122 1.25 13.43 -1.52
CA GLY A 122 0.58 13.48 -0.21
C GLY A 122 -0.93 13.67 -0.31
N LEU A 123 -1.41 14.38 -1.33
CA LEU A 123 -2.85 14.59 -1.58
C LEU A 123 -3.58 13.29 -1.98
N VAL A 124 -2.93 12.38 -2.71
CA VAL A 124 -3.49 11.06 -3.05
C VAL A 124 -3.73 10.25 -1.79
N TRP A 125 -2.74 10.21 -0.89
CA TRP A 125 -2.83 9.49 0.37
C TRP A 125 -3.81 10.13 1.34
N ALA A 126 -3.85 11.46 1.42
CA ALA A 126 -4.85 12.18 2.21
C ALA A 126 -6.28 11.95 1.71
N ALA A 127 -6.47 11.78 0.40
CA ALA A 127 -7.77 11.49 -0.21
C ALA A 127 -8.31 10.07 0.05
N THR A 128 -7.54 9.20 0.70
CA THR A 128 -8.01 7.89 1.16
C THR A 128 -8.96 8.00 2.37
N GLU A 129 -9.08 9.18 2.97
CA GLU A 129 -9.86 9.44 4.20
C GLU A 129 -9.44 8.58 5.40
N SER A 130 -8.24 8.00 5.34
CA SER A 130 -7.67 7.25 6.46
C SER A 130 -7.10 8.20 7.52
N PRO A 131 -7.39 7.97 8.81
CA PRO A 131 -6.76 8.68 9.93
C PRO A 131 -5.22 8.56 9.93
N GLU A 132 -4.67 7.50 9.35
CA GLU A 132 -3.22 7.28 9.24
C GLU A 132 -2.54 8.31 8.33
N PHE A 133 -3.29 9.10 7.55
CA PHE A 133 -2.75 10.10 6.64
C PHE A 133 -3.26 11.52 6.91
N GLU A 134 -4.03 11.74 7.99
CA GLU A 134 -4.59 13.05 8.35
C GLU A 134 -3.49 14.12 8.52
N SER A 135 -2.34 13.71 9.07
CA SER A 135 -1.20 14.62 9.30
C SER A 135 -0.46 15.02 8.01
N LEU A 136 -0.71 14.36 6.88
CA LEU A 136 -0.05 14.71 5.61
C LEU A 136 -0.41 16.13 5.18
N SER A 137 -1.64 16.58 5.37
CA SER A 137 -2.03 17.95 5.01
C SER A 137 -1.21 19.00 5.78
N SER A 138 -0.93 18.76 7.06
CA SER A 138 -0.10 19.67 7.87
C SER A 138 1.37 19.64 7.46
N LEU A 139 1.85 18.47 6.99
CA LEU A 139 3.23 18.28 6.52
C LEU A 139 3.51 19.05 5.22
N LEU A 140 2.49 19.19 4.36
CA LEU A 140 2.60 19.91 3.08
C LEU A 140 2.70 21.44 3.25
N ASP A 141 2.28 21.97 4.39
CA ASP A 141 2.38 23.40 4.72
C ASP A 141 3.75 23.78 5.33
N GLU A 142 4.61 22.79 5.66
CA GLU A 142 5.91 23.06 6.27
C GLU A 142 6.92 23.53 5.21
N PRO A 143 7.54 24.73 5.38
CA PRO A 143 8.48 25.24 4.40
C PRO A 143 9.74 24.35 4.33
N PRO A 144 10.25 24.02 3.13
CA PRO A 144 11.43 23.19 3.02
C PRO A 144 12.64 23.88 3.66
N PRO A 145 13.58 23.11 4.23
CA PRO A 145 14.80 23.67 4.81
C PRO A 145 15.59 24.41 3.72
N SER A 146 16.11 25.59 4.05
CA SER A 146 16.88 26.39 3.10
C SER A 146 18.13 25.62 2.64
N PRO A 147 18.44 25.59 1.33
CA PRO A 147 19.63 24.92 0.83
C PRO A 147 20.89 25.56 1.45
N SER A 148 21.85 24.72 1.88
CA SER A 148 23.16 25.20 2.33
C SER A 148 23.89 25.85 1.16
N LEU A 149 24.33 27.10 1.35
CA LEU A 149 24.93 28.00 0.34
C LEU A 149 26.29 27.55 -0.26
N ASP A 150 26.71 26.30 -0.12
CA ASP A 150 28.06 25.85 -0.47
C ASP A 150 28.17 25.09 -1.80
N ASP A 151 27.09 24.89 -2.55
CA ASP A 151 27.12 24.11 -3.81
C ASP A 151 26.98 25.02 -5.06
N ASP A 152 28.07 25.70 -5.40
CA ASP A 152 28.27 26.55 -6.59
C ASP A 152 28.25 25.76 -7.93
N LYS A 153 27.64 24.56 -7.94
CA LYS A 153 27.48 23.68 -9.13
C LYS A 153 26.04 23.24 -9.38
N ALA A 154 25.05 24.03 -8.95
CA ALA A 154 23.64 23.82 -9.26
C ALA A 154 23.34 24.04 -10.76
N VAL A 155 23.75 23.08 -11.59
CA VAL A 155 23.39 22.96 -12.99
C VAL A 155 22.10 22.13 -13.07
N GLU A 156 20.99 22.79 -13.35
CA GLU A 156 19.75 22.22 -13.96
C GLU A 156 19.12 20.96 -13.31
N SER A 157 19.46 20.61 -12.07
CA SER A 157 18.87 19.43 -11.44
C SER A 157 17.58 19.79 -10.69
N HIS A 158 16.47 19.16 -11.08
CA HIS A 158 15.13 19.38 -10.49
C HIS A 158 14.98 18.62 -9.17
N HIS A 159 15.86 18.93 -8.22
CA HIS A 159 15.88 18.31 -6.91
C HIS A 159 14.80 18.94 -6.01
N LEU A 160 13.94 18.08 -5.48
CA LEU A 160 12.93 18.41 -4.49
C LEU A 160 13.45 18.01 -3.10
N VAL A 161 13.29 18.88 -2.11
CA VAL A 161 13.49 18.52 -0.70
C VAL A 161 12.13 18.22 -0.11
N LEU A 162 11.84 16.93 0.06
CA LEU A 162 10.53 16.44 0.49
C LEU A 162 10.57 15.96 1.94
N PRO A 163 9.54 16.26 2.74
CA PRO A 163 9.41 15.69 4.07
C PRO A 163 9.18 14.17 3.99
N THR A 164 9.59 13.46 5.04
CA THR A 164 9.39 12.01 5.15
C THR A 164 8.21 11.68 6.05
N TYR A 165 7.42 10.69 5.67
CA TYR A 165 6.27 10.23 6.45
C TYR A 165 6.39 8.73 6.74
N PRO A 166 6.55 8.31 8.01
CA PRO A 166 6.67 6.90 8.36
C PRO A 166 5.31 6.19 8.26
N VAL A 167 5.30 5.00 7.67
CA VAL A 167 4.11 4.15 7.54
C VAL A 167 4.48 2.71 7.89
N GLN A 168 3.76 2.12 8.84
CA GLN A 168 3.95 0.71 9.21
C GLN A 168 2.96 -0.16 8.43
N ILE A 169 3.47 -1.16 7.73
CA ILE A 169 2.68 -2.09 6.92
C ILE A 169 2.90 -3.51 7.43
N PRO A 170 1.85 -4.34 7.58
CA PRO A 170 2.03 -5.72 8.01
C PRO A 170 2.78 -6.58 7.00
N HIS A 171 2.41 -6.50 5.71
CA HIS A 171 2.87 -7.43 4.69
C HIS A 171 3.50 -6.76 3.46
N TYR A 172 4.77 -7.10 3.19
CA TYR A 172 5.53 -6.55 2.07
C TYR A 172 4.93 -6.89 0.69
N GLU A 173 4.67 -8.17 0.41
CA GLU A 173 4.25 -8.61 -0.94
C GLU A 173 2.91 -8.00 -1.40
N ALA A 174 2.05 -7.65 -0.45
CA ALA A 174 0.74 -7.06 -0.72
C ALA A 174 0.75 -5.52 -0.78
N TRP A 175 1.92 -4.88 -0.65
CA TRP A 175 2.03 -3.42 -0.73
C TRP A 175 1.74 -2.89 -2.14
N GLN A 176 2.44 -3.41 -3.15
CA GLN A 176 2.34 -2.89 -4.51
C GLN A 176 0.91 -2.83 -5.06
N PRO A 177 0.08 -3.90 -4.99
CA PRO A 177 -1.30 -3.82 -5.47
C PRO A 177 -2.17 -2.83 -4.68
N LEU A 178 -1.89 -2.62 -3.38
CA LEU A 178 -2.58 -1.59 -2.59
C LEU A 178 -2.19 -0.19 -3.03
N HIS A 179 -0.88 0.04 -3.20
CA HIS A 179 -0.34 1.29 -3.70
C HIS A 179 -0.95 1.65 -5.05
N ASP A 180 -0.93 0.71 -6.01
CA ASP A 180 -1.43 0.96 -7.36
C ASP A 180 -2.92 1.27 -7.36
N PHE A 181 -3.73 0.52 -6.59
CA PHE A 181 -5.15 0.80 -6.42
C PHE A 181 -5.41 2.19 -5.82
N ILE A 182 -4.61 2.62 -4.83
CA ILE A 182 -4.77 3.95 -4.23
C ILE A 182 -4.59 5.07 -5.27
N TYR A 183 -3.68 4.89 -6.23
CA TYR A 183 -3.45 5.86 -7.29
C TYR A 183 -4.45 5.75 -8.44
N ASP A 184 -4.72 4.54 -8.93
CA ASP A 184 -5.49 4.33 -10.14
C ASP A 184 -6.98 4.04 -9.90
N GLN A 185 -7.39 3.84 -8.65
CA GLN A 185 -8.76 3.52 -8.19
C GLN A 185 -9.45 2.47 -9.07
N SER A 186 -8.68 1.54 -9.64
CA SER A 186 -9.16 0.64 -10.68
C SER A 186 -9.47 -0.73 -10.10
N SER A 187 -10.73 -0.93 -9.71
CA SER A 187 -11.27 -2.23 -9.29
C SER A 187 -11.02 -3.33 -10.32
N SER A 188 -11.03 -2.99 -11.62
CA SER A 188 -10.77 -3.94 -12.70
C SER A 188 -9.31 -4.39 -12.73
N HIS A 189 -8.37 -3.45 -12.58
CA HIS A 189 -6.94 -3.75 -12.55
C HIS A 189 -6.57 -4.54 -11.30
N LEU A 190 -7.10 -4.15 -10.14
CA LEU A 190 -6.91 -4.89 -8.89
C LEU A 190 -7.49 -6.31 -8.99
N LEU A 191 -8.71 -6.47 -9.52
CA LEU A 191 -9.31 -7.80 -9.70
C LEU A 191 -8.48 -8.68 -10.63
N GLU A 192 -8.00 -8.12 -11.75
CA GLU A 192 -7.11 -8.83 -12.67
C GLU A 192 -5.84 -9.30 -11.96
N TYR A 193 -5.20 -8.41 -11.18
CA TYR A 193 -4.05 -8.76 -10.37
C TYR A 193 -4.36 -9.88 -9.38
N LEU A 194 -5.43 -9.77 -8.58
CA LEU A 194 -5.75 -10.76 -7.55
C LEU A 194 -6.08 -12.15 -8.12
N LEU A 195 -6.68 -12.21 -9.31
CA LEU A 195 -7.03 -13.48 -9.97
C LEU A 195 -5.88 -14.09 -10.78
N HIS A 196 -4.97 -13.26 -11.30
CA HIS A 196 -3.97 -13.67 -12.30
C HIS A 196 -2.52 -13.39 -11.91
N ALA A 197 -2.24 -12.83 -10.73
CA ALA A 197 -0.89 -12.51 -10.29
C ALA A 197 0.07 -13.71 -10.43
N PRO A 198 1.29 -13.51 -10.97
CA PRO A 198 2.27 -14.58 -11.14
C PRO A 198 2.62 -15.25 -9.80
N ARG A 199 2.91 -16.55 -9.81
CA ARG A 199 3.42 -17.26 -8.61
C ARG A 199 4.75 -16.64 -8.18
N ALA A 200 4.93 -16.49 -6.87
CA ALA A 200 6.21 -16.05 -6.30
C ALA A 200 7.34 -17.05 -6.61
N HIS A 201 7.00 -18.35 -6.76
CA HIS A 201 7.96 -19.41 -7.10
C HIS A 201 7.41 -20.34 -8.19
N PRO A 202 8.01 -20.36 -9.39
CA PRO A 202 7.67 -21.37 -10.39
C PRO A 202 8.15 -22.75 -9.92
N PRO A 203 7.32 -23.81 -9.97
CA PRO A 203 7.74 -25.14 -9.56
C PRO A 203 8.83 -25.65 -10.51
N ALA A 204 9.94 -26.11 -9.93
CA ALA A 204 10.90 -26.92 -10.65
C ALA A 204 10.24 -28.28 -10.95
N VAL A 205 10.16 -28.65 -12.23
CA VAL A 205 9.72 -29.95 -12.78
C VAL A 205 8.23 -30.07 -13.15
N PRO A 206 7.90 -30.44 -14.41
CA PRO A 206 6.56 -30.86 -14.79
C PRO A 206 6.42 -32.40 -14.83
N GLN A 207 5.27 -32.94 -14.41
CA GLN A 207 4.42 -33.94 -15.12
C GLN A 207 3.56 -34.84 -14.20
N SER A 208 2.33 -35.13 -14.66
CA SER A 208 1.32 -36.07 -14.12
C SER A 208 0.39 -35.47 -13.03
N PRO A 209 -0.54 -36.18 -12.33
CA PRO A 209 -1.78 -35.64 -11.72
C PRO A 209 -1.63 -34.49 -10.71
N ALA A 210 -0.40 -34.11 -10.42
CA ALA A 210 0.06 -32.84 -9.86
C ALA A 210 -0.64 -31.58 -10.40
N ASN A 211 -1.27 -31.57 -11.58
CA ASN A 211 -1.94 -30.35 -12.08
C ASN A 211 -3.07 -29.85 -11.16
N GLN A 212 -3.88 -30.74 -10.59
CA GLN A 212 -4.95 -30.31 -9.67
C GLN A 212 -4.38 -29.79 -8.34
N ASP A 213 -3.34 -30.45 -7.82
CA ASP A 213 -2.65 -29.98 -6.61
C ASP A 213 -1.90 -28.66 -6.87
N LEU A 214 -1.34 -28.48 -8.06
CA LEU A 214 -0.68 -27.24 -8.49
C LEU A 214 -1.68 -26.10 -8.67
N GLU A 215 -2.86 -26.33 -9.23
CA GLU A 215 -3.93 -25.34 -9.34
C GLU A 215 -4.51 -24.98 -7.96
N ARG A 216 -4.66 -25.99 -7.09
CA ARG A 216 -5.09 -25.77 -5.71
C ARG A 216 -4.09 -24.94 -4.92
N ASN A 217 -2.80 -25.24 -5.03
CA ASN A 217 -1.74 -24.48 -4.37
C ASN A 217 -1.66 -23.05 -4.92
N ASP A 218 -1.84 -22.86 -6.23
CA ASP A 218 -1.93 -21.53 -6.85
C ASP A 218 -3.08 -20.69 -6.29
N ASN A 219 -4.25 -21.30 -6.15
CA ASN A 219 -5.41 -20.63 -5.58
C ASN A 219 -5.19 -20.31 -4.09
N LEU A 220 -4.51 -21.19 -3.35
CA LEU A 220 -4.13 -20.93 -1.95
C LEU A 220 -3.16 -19.75 -1.84
N ASP A 221 -2.15 -19.68 -2.69
CA ASP A 221 -1.20 -18.56 -2.74
C ASP A 221 -1.93 -17.24 -3.06
N LYS A 222 -2.89 -17.27 -3.99
CA LYS A 222 -3.71 -16.10 -4.33
C LYS A 222 -4.65 -15.68 -3.20
N LEU A 223 -5.29 -16.65 -2.52
CA LEU A 223 -6.10 -16.37 -1.34
C LEU A 223 -5.26 -15.77 -0.21
N GLU A 224 -4.02 -16.23 -0.04
CA GLU A 224 -3.11 -15.70 0.97
C GLU A 224 -2.69 -14.26 0.65
N ARG A 225 -2.47 -13.94 -0.63
CA ARG A 225 -2.25 -12.55 -1.07
C ARG A 225 -3.44 -11.64 -0.79
N ILE A 226 -4.67 -12.11 -1.04
CA ILE A 226 -5.88 -11.35 -0.67
C ILE A 226 -5.94 -11.14 0.85
N ARG A 227 -5.61 -12.17 1.64
CA ARG A 227 -5.52 -12.06 3.11
C ARG A 227 -4.52 -10.99 3.54
N GLN A 228 -3.33 -10.98 2.95
CA GLN A 228 -2.29 -10.00 3.25
C GLN A 228 -2.69 -8.58 2.83
N LEU A 229 -3.32 -8.43 1.66
CA LEU A 229 -3.86 -7.15 1.19
C LEU A 229 -4.95 -6.62 2.14
N TRP A 230 -5.87 -7.48 2.57
CA TRP A 230 -6.89 -7.15 3.56
C TRP A 230 -6.24 -6.64 4.85
N ILE A 231 -5.20 -7.31 5.35
CA ILE A 231 -4.49 -6.92 6.58
C ILE A 231 -3.79 -5.57 6.41
N ASN A 232 -3.15 -5.33 5.26
CA ASN A 232 -2.54 -4.04 4.96
C ASN A 232 -3.59 -2.91 4.92
N ALA A 233 -4.73 -3.13 4.25
CA ALA A 233 -5.83 -2.17 4.19
C ALA A 233 -6.42 -1.86 5.57
N VAL A 234 -6.53 -2.87 6.45
CA VAL A 234 -6.93 -2.67 7.86
C VAL A 234 -5.90 -1.85 8.63
N ALA A 235 -4.62 -2.18 8.51
CA ALA A 235 -3.56 -1.47 9.22
C ALA A 235 -3.47 0.01 8.81
N LEU A 236 -3.72 0.28 7.54
CA LEU A 236 -3.81 1.63 6.99
C LEU A 236 -5.20 2.26 7.14
N GLN A 237 -6.16 1.58 7.77
CA GLN A 237 -7.53 2.06 7.99
C GLN A 237 -8.22 2.60 6.71
N ILE A 238 -8.02 1.94 5.56
CA ILE A 238 -8.53 2.40 4.27
C ILE A 238 -10.03 2.13 4.15
N GLY A 239 -10.82 3.20 4.02
CA GLY A 239 -12.28 3.16 3.97
C GLY A 239 -12.90 3.00 2.58
N ASP A 240 -12.13 2.68 1.54
CA ASP A 240 -12.64 2.68 0.15
C ASP A 240 -13.50 1.44 -0.17
N ASP A 241 -14.81 1.61 -0.40
CA ASP A 241 -15.75 0.49 -0.62
C ASP A 241 -15.38 -0.37 -1.84
N ASP A 242 -14.87 0.24 -2.92
CA ASP A 242 -14.50 -0.46 -4.16
C ASP A 242 -13.31 -1.41 -3.94
N LEU A 243 -12.35 -1.05 -3.08
CA LEU A 243 -11.27 -1.93 -2.64
C LEU A 243 -11.81 -3.20 -1.95
N TRP A 244 -12.69 -3.02 -0.98
CA TRP A 244 -13.24 -4.13 -0.17
C TRP A 244 -14.14 -5.04 -0.98
N ASP A 245 -14.98 -4.48 -1.85
CA ASP A 245 -15.84 -5.24 -2.75
C ASP A 245 -15.02 -6.03 -3.77
N THR A 246 -13.94 -5.44 -4.29
CA THR A 246 -13.02 -6.11 -5.22
C THR A 246 -12.31 -7.29 -4.56
N MET A 247 -11.76 -7.11 -3.35
CA MET A 247 -11.15 -8.20 -2.60
C MET A 247 -12.16 -9.32 -2.30
N SER A 248 -13.39 -8.96 -1.92
CA SER A 248 -14.46 -9.92 -1.63
C SER A 248 -14.86 -10.72 -2.87
N LEU A 249 -15.00 -10.06 -4.02
CA LEU A 249 -15.28 -10.71 -5.30
C LEU A 249 -14.17 -11.67 -5.73
N ALA A 250 -12.90 -11.25 -5.60
CA ALA A 250 -11.75 -12.09 -5.89
C ALA A 250 -11.71 -13.32 -4.96
N TRP A 251 -11.98 -13.13 -3.67
CA TRP A 251 -12.03 -14.18 -2.67
C TRP A 251 -13.10 -15.22 -2.99
N THR A 252 -14.34 -14.80 -3.25
CA THR A 252 -15.43 -15.70 -3.62
C THR A 252 -15.07 -16.50 -4.86
N THR A 253 -14.54 -15.84 -5.89
CA THR A 253 -14.14 -16.48 -7.14
C THR A 253 -13.08 -17.58 -6.93
N LEU A 254 -12.07 -17.34 -6.09
CA LEU A 254 -10.99 -18.30 -5.83
C LEU A 254 -11.39 -19.41 -4.86
N SER A 255 -12.19 -19.09 -3.85
CA SER A 255 -12.68 -20.06 -2.86
C SER A 255 -13.60 -21.10 -3.52
N GLU A 256 -14.49 -20.70 -4.42
CA GLU A 256 -15.33 -21.61 -5.21
C GLU A 256 -14.51 -22.58 -6.08
N ARG A 257 -13.39 -22.12 -6.65
CA ARG A 257 -12.46 -22.95 -7.42
C ARG A 257 -11.65 -23.92 -6.57
N SER A 258 -11.52 -23.63 -5.27
CA SER A 258 -10.68 -24.39 -4.34
C SER A 258 -11.44 -25.49 -3.59
N VAL A 259 -12.78 -25.50 -3.64
CA VAL A 259 -13.60 -26.56 -3.05
C VAL A 259 -13.64 -27.77 -4.00
N PRO A 260 -13.20 -28.97 -3.57
CA PRO A 260 -13.32 -30.17 -4.40
C PRO A 260 -14.80 -30.45 -4.68
N HIS A 261 -15.15 -30.57 -5.97
CA HIS A 261 -16.47 -31.05 -6.39
C HIS A 261 -16.67 -32.46 -5.83
N SER A 262 -17.38 -32.55 -4.70
CA SER A 262 -17.91 -33.81 -4.22
C SER A 262 -19.03 -34.20 -5.19
N GLN A 263 -18.77 -35.14 -6.10
CA GLN A 263 -19.84 -35.74 -6.90
C GLN A 263 -20.86 -36.34 -5.93
N PRO A 264 -22.16 -36.01 -6.04
CA PRO A 264 -23.18 -36.70 -5.29
C PRO A 264 -23.29 -38.16 -5.80
N PRO A 265 -23.67 -39.11 -4.92
CA PRO A 265 -23.81 -40.53 -5.25
C PRO A 265 -24.90 -40.81 -6.28
#